data_AF-A0A100JQZ7-F1
#
_entry.id   AF-A0A100JQZ7-F1
#
_cell.length_a   1.000
_cell.length_b   1.000
_cell.length_c   1.000
_cell.angle_alpha   90.00
_cell.angle_beta   90.00
_cell.angle_gamma   90.00
#
_symmetry.space_group_name_H-M   'P 1'
#
loop_
_entity.id
_entity.type
_entity.pdbx_description
1 polymer ?
#
loop_
_entity_poly.entity_id
_entity_poly.type
_entity_poly.pdbx_seq_one_letter_code
_entity_poly.pdbx_strand_id
1 'polypeptide(L)'
;MAGSRTATGNQSGDGEVFEFNLNAVEAETELRPFRFMWASKQNPNRRFTMQHLAALNVWPLLAGADGGDASAMMAAFETALGEDQWEEFQKQPLPQYKMEALFKAYRKHCGTDPGESPASSDS
;
A
#
# COMPACT_ATOMS: atom_id res chain seq x y z
N MET A 1 11.00 6.13 37.35
CA MET A 1 11.34 5.61 36.01
C MET A 1 10.70 6.53 34.99
N ALA A 2 11.51 7.22 34.18
CA ALA A 2 11.08 7.89 32.95
C ALA A 2 12.34 8.11 32.12
N GLY A 3 12.62 7.18 31.22
CA GLY A 3 13.71 7.30 30.26
C GLY A 3 13.16 7.87 28.96
N SER A 4 13.13 9.20 28.85
CA SER A 4 12.93 9.86 27.56
C SER A 4 14.16 9.59 26.69
N ARG A 5 14.04 8.76 25.66
CA ARG A 5 15.09 8.61 24.64
C ARG A 5 14.89 9.69 23.59
N THR A 6 15.57 10.83 23.83
CA THR A 6 15.75 11.90 22.86
C THR A 6 16.61 11.37 21.70
N ALA A 7 16.10 11.43 20.47
CA ALA A 7 16.90 11.25 19.26
C ALA A 7 18.05 12.27 19.30
N THR A 8 19.29 11.79 19.35
CA THR A 8 20.47 12.65 19.30
C THR A 8 20.67 13.05 17.83
N GLY A 9 19.97 14.10 17.41
CA GLY A 9 20.30 14.82 16.18
C GLY A 9 21.65 15.49 16.39
N ASN A 10 22.66 15.06 15.63
CA ASN A 10 23.95 15.73 15.61
C ASN A 10 23.70 17.16 15.11
N GLN A 11 24.03 18.17 15.93
CA GLN A 11 23.98 19.57 15.51
C GLN A 11 25.06 19.81 14.46
N SER A 12 24.69 19.68 13.20
CA SER A 12 25.52 20.07 12.08
C SER A 12 25.65 21.59 12.03
N GLY A 13 26.87 22.09 12.17
CA GLY A 13 27.17 23.51 12.00
C GLY A 13 26.84 23.99 10.59
N ASP A 14 26.57 25.29 10.44
CA ASP A 14 26.16 25.94 9.19
C ASP A 14 27.12 25.59 8.04
N GLY A 15 26.78 24.57 7.25
CA GLY A 15 27.60 24.05 6.16
C GLY A 15 27.71 22.52 6.07
N GLU A 16 27.28 21.75 7.07
CA GLU A 16 27.29 20.28 6.99
C GLU A 16 26.09 19.74 6.18
N VAL A 17 26.37 18.78 5.29
CA VAL A 17 25.34 18.06 4.53
C VAL A 17 24.66 17.08 5.48
N PHE A 18 23.35 17.23 5.68
CA PHE A 18 22.55 16.27 6.44
C PHE A 18 22.38 14.97 5.66
N GLU A 19 22.88 13.86 6.22
CA GLU A 19 22.70 12.51 5.66
C GLU A 19 21.49 11.82 6.32
N PHE A 20 20.47 11.49 5.51
CA PHE A 20 19.33 10.69 5.94
C PHE A 20 19.47 9.26 5.40
N ASN A 21 19.59 8.27 6.30
CA ASN A 21 19.75 6.87 5.92
C ASN A 21 18.38 6.17 5.76
N LEU A 22 17.92 6.04 4.51
CA LEU A 22 16.67 5.33 4.20
C LEU A 22 16.71 3.83 4.58
N ASN A 23 17.89 3.22 4.64
CA ASN A 23 18.03 1.80 5.03
C ASN A 23 17.75 1.55 6.52
N ALA A 24 17.73 2.60 7.34
CA ALA A 24 17.39 2.52 8.76
C ALA A 24 15.89 2.70 9.03
N VAL A 25 15.08 2.96 7.99
CA VAL A 25 13.64 3.16 8.14
C VAL A 25 12.95 1.80 8.16
N GLU A 26 12.19 1.56 9.22
CA GLU A 26 11.32 0.39 9.37
C GLU A 26 9.85 0.83 9.27
N ALA A 27 8.98 -0.09 8.84
CA ALA A 27 7.55 0.19 8.81
C ALA A 27 6.98 0.26 10.23
N GLU A 28 6.21 1.30 10.52
CA GLU A 28 5.55 1.48 11.83
C GLU A 28 4.38 0.50 12.07
N THR A 29 3.97 -0.25 11.04
CA THR A 29 2.84 -1.19 11.09
C THR A 29 3.19 -2.53 10.45
N GLU A 30 2.47 -3.57 10.86
CA GLU A 30 2.59 -4.91 10.28
C GLU A 30 2.02 -4.92 8.85
N LEU A 31 2.90 -5.11 7.86
CA LEU A 31 2.58 -5.06 6.43
C LEU A 31 1.87 -6.34 5.94
N ARG A 32 0.71 -6.66 6.52
CA ARG A 32 -0.02 -7.90 6.23
C ARG A 32 -0.68 -7.88 4.84
N PRO A 33 -0.56 -8.98 4.06
CA PRO A 33 -1.22 -9.09 2.77
C PRO A 33 -2.76 -8.97 2.85
N PHE A 34 -3.36 -8.46 1.80
CA PHE A 34 -4.81 -8.38 1.61
C PHE A 34 -5.28 -9.50 0.69
N ARG A 35 -6.27 -10.30 1.14
CA ARG A 35 -6.82 -11.41 0.35
C ARG A 35 -8.26 -11.11 -0.05
N PHE A 36 -8.59 -11.39 -1.31
CA PHE A 36 -9.96 -11.21 -1.82
C PHE A 36 -10.36 -12.36 -2.74
N MET A 37 -11.66 -12.53 -2.92
CA MET A 37 -12.23 -13.52 -3.84
C MET A 37 -12.67 -12.84 -5.13
N TRP A 38 -12.27 -13.43 -6.26
CA TRP A 38 -12.70 -12.96 -7.57
C TRP A 38 -12.95 -14.15 -8.49
N ALA A 39 -14.22 -14.55 -8.53
CA ALA A 39 -14.69 -15.75 -9.19
C ALA A 39 -14.75 -15.60 -10.72
N SER A 40 -14.46 -16.68 -11.43
CA SER A 40 -14.84 -16.86 -12.84
C SER A 40 -15.81 -18.03 -13.00
N LYS A 41 -16.40 -18.20 -14.18
CA LYS A 41 -17.22 -19.38 -14.49
C LYS A 41 -16.44 -20.69 -14.32
N GLN A 42 -15.14 -20.68 -14.57
CA GLN A 42 -14.27 -21.85 -14.46
C GLN A 42 -13.72 -22.05 -13.05
N ASN A 43 -13.64 -20.97 -12.24
CA ASN A 43 -13.15 -21.03 -10.87
C ASN A 43 -13.99 -20.14 -9.94
N PRO A 44 -15.08 -20.67 -9.36
CA PRO A 44 -16.02 -19.89 -8.56
C PRO A 44 -15.47 -19.45 -7.20
N ASN A 45 -14.37 -20.07 -6.74
CA ASN A 45 -13.79 -19.82 -5.41
C ASN A 45 -12.35 -19.28 -5.49
N ARG A 46 -11.97 -18.66 -6.61
CA ARG A 46 -10.62 -18.14 -6.81
C ARG A 46 -10.32 -17.05 -5.79
N ARG A 47 -9.14 -17.14 -5.18
CA ARG A 47 -8.58 -16.17 -4.24
C ARG A 47 -7.34 -15.54 -4.83
N PHE A 48 -7.20 -14.24 -4.59
CA PHE A 48 -6.03 -13.44 -4.92
C PHE A 48 -5.45 -12.87 -3.64
N THR A 49 -4.14 -12.61 -3.65
CA THR A 49 -3.40 -12.02 -2.53
C THR A 49 -2.62 -10.82 -3.04
N MET A 50 -2.95 -9.65 -2.52
CA MET A 50 -2.22 -8.40 -2.74
C MET A 50 -1.27 -8.13 -1.58
N GLN A 51 -0.06 -7.66 -1.87
CA GLN A 51 0.84 -7.12 -0.87
C GLN A 51 0.23 -5.88 -0.18
N HIS A 52 0.74 -5.47 0.98
CA HIS A 52 0.28 -4.25 1.63
C HIS A 52 0.73 -2.99 0.85
N LEU A 53 -0.07 -1.92 0.81
CA LEU A 53 0.23 -0.71 0.03
C LEU A 53 1.61 -0.09 0.38
N ALA A 54 1.93 0.03 1.66
CA ALA A 54 3.23 0.55 2.11
C ALA A 54 4.43 -0.39 1.80
N ALA A 55 4.18 -1.63 1.39
CA ALA A 55 5.22 -2.56 0.94
C ALA A 55 5.49 -2.46 -0.57
N LEU A 56 4.66 -1.73 -1.33
CA LEU A 56 4.79 -1.66 -2.77
C LEU A 56 5.97 -0.79 -3.18
N ASN A 57 6.64 -1.19 -4.25
CA ASN A 57 7.51 -0.28 -4.99
C ASN A 57 6.65 0.85 -5.56
N VAL A 58 6.93 2.10 -5.19
CA VAL A 58 6.08 3.25 -5.58
C VAL A 58 6.30 3.71 -7.02
N TRP A 59 7.44 3.35 -7.64
CA TRP A 59 7.79 3.85 -8.98
C TRP A 59 6.77 3.49 -10.07
N PRO A 60 6.27 2.24 -10.16
CA PRO A 60 5.21 1.90 -11.11
C PRO A 60 3.89 2.63 -10.84
N LEU A 61 3.56 2.90 -9.57
CA LEU A 61 2.31 3.58 -9.20
C LEU A 61 2.33 5.05 -9.65
N LEU A 62 3.48 5.72 -9.50
CA LEU A 62 3.66 7.10 -9.94
C LEU A 62 3.56 7.22 -11.46
N ALA A 63 4.13 6.28 -12.21
CA ALA A 63 4.02 6.25 -13.67
C ALA A 63 2.57 6.05 -14.16
N GLY A 64 1.75 5.30 -13.41
CA GLY A 64 0.34 5.08 -13.74
C GLY A 64 -0.57 6.28 -13.42
N ALA A 65 -0.17 7.15 -12.47
CA ALA A 65 -1.00 8.27 -12.01
C ALA A 65 -1.20 9.37 -13.07
N ASP A 66 -0.28 9.50 -14.04
CA ASP A 66 -0.42 10.41 -15.17
C ASP A 66 -1.64 10.08 -16.06
N GLY A 67 -2.15 8.85 -15.98
CA GLY A 67 -3.37 8.39 -16.66
C GLY A 67 -4.67 8.60 -15.88
N GLY A 68 -4.65 9.31 -14.74
CA GLY A 68 -5.80 9.56 -13.88
C GLY A 68 -6.09 8.44 -12.87
N ASP A 69 -7.13 8.62 -12.05
CA ASP A 69 -7.43 7.76 -10.88
C ASP A 69 -7.56 6.28 -11.22
N ALA A 70 -8.23 5.94 -12.33
CA ALA A 70 -8.40 4.55 -12.74
C ALA A 70 -7.07 3.88 -13.09
N SER A 71 -6.17 4.62 -13.77
CA SER A 71 -4.84 4.14 -14.14
C SER A 71 -3.95 3.94 -12.90
N ALA A 72 -4.05 4.83 -11.92
CA ALA A 72 -3.39 4.67 -10.63
C ALA A 72 -3.88 3.44 -9.86
N MET A 73 -5.19 3.18 -9.84
CA MET A 73 -5.77 1.98 -9.21
C MET A 73 -5.27 0.70 -9.88
N MET A 74 -5.20 0.68 -11.22
CA MET A 74 -4.72 -0.48 -11.96
C MET A 74 -3.23 -0.75 -11.73
N ALA A 75 -2.39 0.29 -11.74
CA ALA A 75 -0.97 0.17 -11.42
C ALA A 75 -0.74 -0.36 -9.99
N ALA A 76 -1.58 0.07 -9.03
CA ALA A 76 -1.53 -0.45 -7.66
C ALA A 76 -1.90 -1.93 -7.60
N PHE A 77 -2.93 -2.38 -8.33
CA PHE A 77 -3.31 -3.80 -8.37
C PHE A 77 -2.25 -4.67 -9.03
N GLU A 78 -1.70 -4.23 -10.16
CA GLU A 78 -0.61 -4.93 -10.87
C GLU A 78 0.59 -5.13 -9.95
N THR A 79 1.06 -4.04 -9.32
CA THR A 79 2.21 -4.08 -8.43
C THR A 79 1.94 -4.94 -7.19
N ALA A 80 0.73 -4.88 -6.63
CA ALA A 80 0.39 -5.60 -5.41
C ALA A 80 0.16 -7.09 -5.64
N LEU A 81 -0.38 -7.50 -6.79
CA LEU A 81 -0.60 -8.90 -7.14
C LEU A 81 0.70 -9.59 -7.61
N GLY A 82 1.60 -8.82 -8.24
CA GLY A 82 2.75 -9.36 -8.97
C GLY A 82 2.33 -10.01 -10.29
N GLU A 83 3.31 -10.25 -11.16
CA GLU A 83 3.10 -10.71 -12.56
C GLU A 83 2.18 -11.94 -12.64
N ASP A 84 2.47 -13.00 -11.86
CA ASP A 84 1.74 -14.27 -11.91
C ASP A 84 0.23 -14.14 -11.61
N GLN A 85 -0.12 -13.37 -10.58
CA GLN A 85 -1.53 -13.20 -10.19
C GLN A 85 -2.22 -12.12 -11.01
N TRP A 86 -1.46 -11.14 -11.52
CA TRP A 86 -1.98 -10.08 -12.37
C TRP A 86 -2.51 -10.63 -13.70
N GLU A 87 -1.73 -11.46 -14.38
CA GLU A 87 -2.15 -12.09 -15.64
C GLU A 87 -3.46 -12.89 -15.46
N GLU A 88 -3.56 -13.64 -14.37
CA GLU A 88 -4.78 -14.40 -14.05
C GLU A 88 -5.97 -13.51 -13.71
N PHE A 89 -5.73 -12.39 -13.02
CA PHE A 89 -6.77 -11.42 -12.66
C PHE A 89 -7.37 -10.76 -13.91
N GLN A 90 -6.54 -10.41 -14.89
CA GLN A 90 -6.95 -9.76 -16.15
C GLN A 90 -7.79 -10.66 -17.08
N LYS A 91 -7.76 -11.99 -16.90
CA LYS A 91 -8.60 -12.91 -17.69
C LYS A 91 -10.09 -12.71 -17.47
N GLN A 92 -10.48 -12.01 -16.39
CA GLN A 92 -11.88 -11.71 -16.10
C GLN A 92 -12.14 -10.22 -16.30
N PRO A 93 -13.24 -9.85 -17.01
CA PRO A 93 -13.66 -8.46 -17.08
C PRO A 93 -13.91 -7.91 -15.68
N LEU A 94 -13.29 -6.78 -15.34
CA LEU A 94 -13.48 -6.08 -14.07
C LEU A 94 -14.37 -4.85 -14.30
N PRO A 95 -15.67 -4.90 -13.96
CA PRO A 95 -16.52 -3.72 -14.00
C PRO A 95 -15.99 -2.62 -13.08
N GLN A 96 -16.08 -1.36 -13.52
CA GLN A 96 -15.55 -0.20 -12.78
C GLN A 96 -16.01 -0.14 -11.32
N TYR A 97 -17.30 -0.35 -11.05
CA TYR A 97 -17.82 -0.31 -9.66
C TYR A 97 -17.19 -1.35 -8.73
N LYS A 98 -16.71 -2.49 -9.28
CA LYS A 98 -16.00 -3.51 -8.51
C LYS A 98 -14.52 -3.15 -8.32
N MET A 99 -13.91 -2.51 -9.32
CA MET A 99 -12.57 -1.94 -9.23
C MET A 99 -12.51 -0.92 -8.08
N GLU A 100 -13.46 0.01 -8.03
CA GLU A 100 -13.58 1.02 -6.97
C GLU A 100 -13.83 0.39 -5.59
N ALA A 101 -14.75 -0.59 -5.51
CA ALA A 101 -15.02 -1.29 -4.26
C ALA A 101 -13.81 -2.09 -3.74
N LEU A 102 -13.08 -2.75 -4.65
CA LEU A 102 -11.84 -3.47 -4.33
C LEU A 102 -10.77 -2.52 -3.81
N PHE A 103 -10.56 -1.39 -4.50
CA PHE A 103 -9.55 -0.42 -4.11
C PHE A 103 -9.87 0.22 -2.74
N LYS A 104 -11.14 0.54 -2.50
CA LYS A 104 -11.60 1.04 -1.19
C LYS A 104 -11.33 0.02 -0.07
N ALA A 105 -11.69 -1.24 -0.27
CA ALA A 105 -11.45 -2.29 0.71
C ALA A 105 -9.95 -2.50 0.97
N TYR A 106 -9.14 -2.44 -0.08
CA TYR A 106 -7.69 -2.57 0.00
C TYR A 106 -7.03 -1.42 0.77
N ARG A 107 -7.43 -0.17 0.49
CA ARG A 107 -6.97 1.01 1.23
C ARG A 107 -7.30 0.95 2.71
N LYS A 108 -8.53 0.53 3.03
CA LYS A 108 -8.98 0.33 4.41
C LYS A 108 -8.15 -0.73 5.14
N HIS A 109 -7.91 -1.88 4.50
CA HIS A 109 -7.05 -2.92 5.08
C HIS A 109 -5.64 -2.41 5.36
N CYS A 110 -5.11 -1.55 4.49
CA CYS A 110 -3.77 -0.99 4.65
C CYS A 110 -3.70 0.23 5.59
N GLY A 111 -4.80 0.65 6.21
CA GLY A 111 -4.83 1.82 7.08
C GLY A 111 -4.59 3.16 6.37
N THR A 112 -4.91 3.25 5.07
CA THR A 112 -4.66 4.44 4.23
C THR A 112 -5.92 5.24 3.89
N ASP A 113 -7.01 5.05 4.65
CA ASP A 113 -8.23 5.84 4.47
C ASP A 113 -7.98 7.27 4.99
N PRO A 114 -8.27 8.32 4.20
CA PRO A 114 -8.03 9.70 4.62
C PRO A 114 -9.11 10.06 5.66
N GLY A 115 -8.80 9.88 6.93
CA GLY A 115 -9.70 10.22 8.04
C GLY A 115 -9.65 9.28 9.24
N GLU A 116 -9.07 8.08 9.13
CA GLU A 116 -8.84 7.21 10.29
C GLU A 116 -7.37 7.27 10.71
N SER A 117 -6.93 8.46 11.16
CA SER A 117 -5.92 8.46 12.22
C SER A 117 -6.59 7.77 13.41
N PRO A 118 -6.09 6.63 13.91
CA PRO A 118 -6.50 6.16 15.22
C PRO A 118 -5.94 7.17 16.21
N ALA A 119 -6.68 8.26 16.46
CA ALA A 119 -6.54 8.97 17.71
C ALA A 119 -6.80 7.91 18.79
N SER A 120 -5.76 7.57 19.55
CA SER A 120 -5.82 6.61 20.65
C SER A 120 -7.06 6.88 21.50
N SER A 121 -8.02 5.97 21.50
CA SER A 121 -9.08 5.96 22.51
C SER A 121 -8.48 5.44 23.81
N ASP A 122 -7.89 6.35 24.57
CA ASP A 122 -7.61 6.16 25.99
C ASP A 122 -8.67 6.94 26.77
N SER A 123 -9.69 6.22 27.28
CA SER A 123 -10.55 6.55 28.43
C SER A 123 -11.46 5.38 28.76
#